data_AF-A0A7S3RZL7-F1
#
_entry.id   AF-A0A7S3RZL7-F1
#
_cell.length_a   1.000
_cell.length_b   1.000
_cell.length_c   1.000
_cell.angle_alpha   90.00
_cell.angle_beta   90.00
_cell.angle_gamma   90.00
#
_symmetry.space_group_name_H-M   'P 1'
#
loop_
_entity.id
_entity.type
_entity.pdbx_description
1 polymer ?
#
loop_
_entity_poly.entity_id
_entity_poly.type
_entity_poly.pdbx_seq_one_letter_code
_entity_poly.pdbx_strand_id
1 'polypeptide(L)'
;MPSMSPSHSRHAPAAPPLSLLAGFAVGGLLGFAAGRHSAATSSSPAGSPVAGDAPAASAADSAASAVSPSRRSDPLSIHADLHRIALQTGTDKATRHQFTLFYPFFLEHLRQSAFDMLEIGVFQEQSLQMWDRYLPRATVFGADKKAYTSPRILRLDQGSRADLRRVARLRNWSVVLD
;
A
#
# COMPACT_ATOMS: atom_id res chain seq x y z
N MET A 1 -65.18 4.97 36.56
CA MET A 1 -63.84 5.63 36.59
C MET A 1 -63.06 5.16 35.37
N PRO A 2 -62.54 6.05 34.51
CA PRO A 2 -61.71 5.64 33.38
C PRO A 2 -60.26 5.43 33.82
N SER A 3 -59.68 4.29 33.45
CA SER A 3 -58.24 4.03 33.62
C SER A 3 -57.48 4.56 32.42
N MET A 4 -56.50 5.45 32.63
CA MET A 4 -55.60 5.94 31.58
C MET A 4 -54.20 5.35 31.79
N SER A 5 -53.78 4.46 30.88
CA SER A 5 -52.40 3.96 30.83
C SER A 5 -51.51 4.92 30.02
N PRO A 6 -50.34 5.36 30.53
CA PRO A 6 -49.46 6.27 29.81
C PRO A 6 -48.60 5.56 28.76
N SER A 7 -48.73 5.99 27.51
CA SER A 7 -47.88 5.54 26.40
C SER A 7 -46.41 5.91 26.62
N HIS A 8 -45.51 4.91 26.62
CA HIS A 8 -44.07 5.14 26.72
C HIS A 8 -43.45 5.28 25.32
N SER A 9 -43.36 6.54 24.86
CA SER A 9 -42.60 6.87 23.66
C SER A 9 -41.10 6.71 23.92
N ARG A 10 -40.44 5.80 23.19
CA ARG A 10 -38.98 5.59 23.33
C ARG A 10 -38.23 6.55 22.42
N HIS A 11 -37.50 7.50 23.01
CA HIS A 11 -36.51 8.29 22.28
C HIS A 11 -35.40 7.40 21.73
N ALA A 12 -35.09 7.55 20.44
CA ALA A 12 -33.85 7.05 19.85
C ALA A 12 -32.68 7.98 20.22
N PRO A 13 -31.49 7.46 20.55
CA PRO A 13 -30.31 8.29 20.81
C PRO A 13 -29.78 8.88 19.50
N ALA A 14 -29.44 10.18 19.54
CA ALA A 14 -28.85 10.88 18.41
C ALA A 14 -27.41 10.42 18.12
N ALA A 15 -27.05 10.33 16.85
CA ALA A 15 -25.68 10.06 16.43
C ALA A 15 -24.79 11.32 16.57
N PRO A 16 -23.54 11.20 17.08
CA PRO A 16 -22.60 12.31 17.10
C PRO A 16 -22.03 12.59 15.69
N PRO A 17 -21.63 13.84 15.39
CA PRO A 17 -21.15 14.23 14.07
C PRO A 17 -19.76 13.69 13.75
N LEU A 18 -19.52 13.43 12.46
CA LEU A 18 -18.22 13.07 11.90
C LEU A 18 -17.23 14.24 12.01
N SER A 19 -16.14 14.04 12.74
CA SER A 19 -15.01 14.97 12.78
C SER A 19 -13.90 14.48 11.84
N LEU A 20 -13.81 15.06 10.64
CA LEU A 20 -12.63 14.92 9.78
C LEU A 20 -11.41 15.53 10.48
N LEU A 21 -10.35 14.75 10.66
CA LEU A 21 -9.04 15.24 11.12
C LEU A 21 -7.93 14.61 10.28
N ALA A 22 -7.79 15.12 9.05
CA ALA A 22 -6.64 14.84 8.19
C ALA A 22 -5.40 15.58 8.73
N GLY A 23 -4.65 14.94 9.62
CA GLY A 23 -3.41 15.46 10.17
C GLY A 23 -2.22 15.23 9.24
N PHE A 24 -1.91 16.17 8.35
CA PHE A 24 -0.62 16.21 7.66
C PHE A 24 0.48 16.71 8.60
N ALA A 25 1.49 15.88 8.87
CA ALA A 25 2.71 16.28 9.54
C ALA A 25 3.90 16.14 8.57
N VAL A 26 4.30 17.25 7.95
CA VAL A 26 5.54 17.32 7.16
C VAL A 26 6.70 17.60 8.12
N GLY A 27 7.51 16.58 8.39
CA GLY A 27 8.76 16.69 9.13
C GLY A 27 9.90 16.13 8.28
N GLY A 28 10.95 16.90 8.04
CA GLY A 28 12.02 16.54 7.11
C GLY A 28 13.42 16.58 7.70
N LEU A 29 14.37 16.46 6.76
CA LEU A 29 15.81 16.75 6.83
C LEU A 29 16.81 15.67 7.29
N LEU A 30 17.71 15.39 6.35
CA LEU A 30 19.16 15.13 6.47
C LEU A 30 19.68 13.78 7.03
N GLY A 31 20.66 13.21 6.31
CA GLY A 31 21.42 12.03 6.75
C GLY A 31 22.15 11.25 5.64
N PHE A 32 22.96 11.92 4.81
CA PHE A 32 23.78 11.24 3.78
C PHE A 32 25.12 10.79 4.39
N ALA A 33 25.43 9.49 4.35
CA ALA A 33 26.72 8.95 4.79
C ALA A 33 27.21 7.89 3.79
N ALA A 34 28.29 8.21 3.08
CA ALA A 34 28.95 7.30 2.15
C ALA A 34 30.02 6.47 2.88
N GLY A 35 30.05 5.16 2.64
CA GLY A 35 31.10 4.25 3.09
C GLY A 35 31.77 3.55 1.90
N ARG A 36 33.04 3.85 1.65
CA ARG A 36 33.86 3.22 0.60
C ARG A 36 34.96 2.36 1.24
N HIS A 37 35.00 1.06 0.95
CA HIS A 37 36.17 0.17 1.04
C HIS A 37 35.87 -1.10 0.21
N SER A 38 36.80 -1.85 -0.35
CA SER A 38 38.15 -1.57 -0.90
C SER A 38 38.50 -2.75 -1.83
N ALA A 39 39.44 -2.57 -2.76
CA ALA A 39 39.76 -3.59 -3.77
C ALA A 39 40.62 -4.74 -3.23
N ALA A 40 40.55 -5.91 -3.89
CA ALA A 40 41.59 -6.92 -3.89
C ALA A 40 41.74 -7.56 -5.29
N THR A 41 42.92 -7.38 -5.89
CA THR A 41 43.50 -8.19 -6.98
C THR A 41 43.89 -9.59 -6.44
N SER A 42 44.07 -10.69 -7.17
CA SER A 42 44.41 -10.97 -8.58
C SER A 42 43.83 -12.35 -9.00
N SER A 43 44.15 -13.08 -10.09
CA SER A 43 45.14 -12.96 -11.18
C SER A 43 44.70 -13.80 -12.41
N SER A 44 45.46 -13.72 -13.51
CA SER A 44 45.49 -14.63 -14.68
C SER A 44 46.98 -14.99 -14.96
N PRO A 45 47.40 -15.71 -16.03
CA PRO A 45 46.72 -16.26 -17.22
C PRO A 45 46.82 -17.82 -17.25
N ALA A 46 46.72 -18.61 -18.34
CA ALA A 46 46.59 -18.39 -19.80
C ALA A 46 45.90 -19.61 -20.49
N GLY A 47 45.56 -19.50 -21.79
CA GLY A 47 45.21 -20.63 -22.66
C GLY A 47 44.37 -20.23 -23.88
N SER A 48 44.91 -20.39 -25.10
CA SER A 48 44.27 -20.09 -26.41
C SER A 48 45.17 -20.59 -27.55
N PRO A 49 44.72 -20.65 -28.82
CA PRO A 49 43.41 -21.07 -29.32
C PRO A 49 43.53 -22.06 -30.52
N VAL A 50 42.41 -22.59 -31.04
CA VAL A 50 42.32 -23.10 -32.43
C VAL A 50 41.00 -22.61 -33.05
N ALA A 51 41.06 -22.23 -34.33
CA ALA A 51 40.00 -21.51 -35.04
C ALA A 51 39.09 -22.41 -35.90
N GLY A 52 37.95 -21.87 -36.31
CA GLY A 52 37.05 -22.40 -37.34
C GLY A 52 36.07 -21.31 -37.79
N ASP A 53 36.12 -20.93 -39.06
CA ASP A 53 35.37 -19.80 -39.64
C ASP A 53 33.89 -20.10 -39.93
N ALA A 54 33.05 -19.09 -39.65
CA ALA A 54 32.03 -18.42 -40.49
C ALA A 54 31.08 -19.22 -41.46
N PRO A 55 29.94 -18.66 -41.96
CA PRO A 55 29.50 -17.26 -41.88
C PRO A 55 28.00 -16.95 -41.57
N ALA A 56 27.79 -15.70 -41.11
CA ALA A 56 26.70 -14.74 -41.40
C ALA A 56 25.20 -15.15 -41.51
N ALA A 57 24.36 -14.49 -40.70
CA ALA A 57 23.00 -14.08 -41.09
C ALA A 57 22.52 -12.80 -40.35
N SER A 58 22.18 -11.77 -41.14
CA SER A 58 21.22 -10.66 -40.92
C SER A 58 21.13 -9.92 -39.58
N ALA A 59 21.38 -8.61 -39.63
CA ALA A 59 20.94 -7.64 -38.62
C ALA A 59 19.47 -7.20 -38.86
N ALA A 60 18.68 -7.01 -37.79
CA ALA A 60 17.44 -6.23 -37.78
C ALA A 60 17.08 -5.78 -36.35
N ASP A 61 16.55 -4.55 -36.24
CA ASP A 61 15.85 -3.94 -35.10
C ASP A 61 16.49 -3.90 -33.70
N SER A 62 17.50 -3.04 -33.59
CA SER A 62 17.66 -2.21 -32.39
C SER A 62 16.57 -1.13 -32.32
N ALA A 63 15.55 -1.34 -31.50
CA ALA A 63 14.63 -0.28 -31.05
C ALA A 63 14.18 -0.44 -29.59
N ALA A 64 15.09 -0.92 -28.72
CA ALA A 64 14.89 -0.86 -27.27
C ALA A 64 14.89 0.61 -26.81
N SER A 65 13.72 1.25 -26.88
CA SER A 65 13.53 2.66 -26.53
C SER A 65 14.05 2.93 -25.13
N ALA A 66 14.96 3.90 -25.03
CA ALA A 66 15.51 4.36 -23.77
C ALA A 66 14.37 4.72 -22.80
N VAL A 67 14.36 4.08 -21.63
CA VAL A 67 13.42 4.39 -20.55
C VAL A 67 13.74 5.78 -20.02
N SER A 68 13.05 6.78 -20.57
CA SER A 68 13.23 8.19 -20.20
C SER A 68 12.69 8.42 -18.78
N PRO A 69 13.50 8.89 -17.81
CA PRO A 69 13.17 8.87 -16.38
C PRO A 69 12.25 10.02 -15.94
N SER A 70 11.21 10.34 -16.73
CA SER A 70 10.31 11.48 -16.47
C SER A 70 8.93 11.41 -17.13
N ARG A 71 8.37 10.21 -17.38
CA ARG A 71 6.90 10.12 -17.53
C ARG A 71 6.25 10.45 -16.19
N ARG A 72 5.74 11.68 -16.05
CA ARG A 72 4.63 11.93 -15.12
C ARG A 72 3.51 10.99 -15.57
N SER A 73 3.14 10.04 -14.73
CA SER A 73 2.04 9.13 -15.02
C SER A 73 0.78 9.96 -15.22
N ASP A 74 0.09 9.76 -16.34
CA ASP A 74 -1.19 10.42 -16.63
C ASP A 74 -2.14 10.13 -15.45
N PRO A 75 -2.73 11.14 -14.78
CA PRO A 75 -3.66 10.93 -13.67
C PRO A 75 -4.74 9.90 -14.01
N LEU A 76 -5.28 9.91 -15.23
CA LEU A 76 -6.29 8.96 -15.67
C LEU A 76 -5.75 7.52 -15.71
N SER A 77 -4.49 7.34 -16.13
CA SER A 77 -3.81 6.04 -16.10
C SER A 77 -3.53 5.54 -14.68
N ILE A 78 -3.25 6.43 -13.73
CA ILE A 78 -3.06 6.07 -12.32
C ILE A 78 -4.37 5.55 -11.72
N HIS A 79 -5.47 6.29 -11.89
CA HIS A 79 -6.79 5.87 -11.39
C HIS A 79 -7.24 4.55 -12.02
N ALA A 80 -7.02 4.38 -13.33
CA ALA A 80 -7.29 3.13 -14.03
C ALA A 80 -6.47 1.96 -13.49
N ASP A 81 -5.22 2.21 -13.09
CA ASP A 81 -4.32 1.17 -12.57
C ASP A 81 -4.75 0.63 -11.21
N LEU A 82 -4.99 1.50 -10.21
CA LEU A 82 -5.52 1.05 -8.91
C LEU A 82 -6.90 0.39 -9.07
N HIS A 83 -7.79 0.97 -9.87
CA HIS A 83 -9.12 0.39 -10.11
C HIS A 83 -9.02 -1.01 -10.73
N ARG A 84 -8.16 -1.20 -11.74
CA ARG A 84 -7.88 -2.50 -12.35
C ARG A 84 -7.31 -3.51 -11.35
N ILE A 85 -6.37 -3.10 -10.49
CA ILE A 85 -5.79 -3.97 -9.45
C ILE A 85 -6.88 -4.40 -8.45
N ALA A 86 -7.73 -3.46 -8.02
CA ALA A 86 -8.81 -3.72 -7.08
C ALA A 86 -9.88 -4.69 -7.63
N LEU A 87 -10.25 -4.54 -8.91
CA LEU A 87 -11.11 -5.50 -9.61
C LEU A 87 -10.47 -6.89 -9.67
N GLN A 88 -9.15 -6.98 -9.88
CA GLN A 88 -8.42 -8.24 -9.94
C GLN A 88 -8.27 -8.96 -8.58
N THR A 89 -8.35 -8.25 -7.45
CA THR A 89 -8.37 -8.89 -6.11
C THR A 89 -9.79 -9.11 -5.58
N GLY A 90 -10.80 -8.57 -6.25
CA GLY A 90 -12.21 -8.73 -5.91
C GLY A 90 -12.69 -7.87 -4.74
N THR A 91 -11.92 -6.85 -4.32
CA THR A 91 -12.31 -5.97 -3.22
C THR A 91 -13.46 -5.02 -3.59
N ASP A 92 -14.36 -4.82 -2.64
CA ASP A 92 -15.53 -3.92 -2.76
C ASP A 92 -15.16 -2.43 -2.88
N LYS A 93 -13.91 -2.06 -2.58
CA LYS A 93 -13.39 -0.69 -2.75
C LYS A 93 -13.45 -0.21 -4.20
N ALA A 94 -13.43 -1.11 -5.20
CA ALA A 94 -13.69 -0.77 -6.60
C ALA A 94 -15.17 -0.84 -6.98
N THR A 95 -15.87 -1.89 -6.56
CA THR A 95 -17.20 -2.25 -7.11
C THR A 95 -18.37 -1.59 -6.38
N ARG A 96 -18.25 -1.37 -5.07
CA ARG A 96 -19.32 -0.83 -4.21
C ARG A 96 -19.07 0.59 -3.76
N HIS A 97 -17.82 0.93 -3.45
CA HIS A 97 -17.47 2.19 -2.78
C HIS A 97 -16.68 3.17 -3.66
N GLN A 98 -16.20 2.74 -4.83
CA GLN A 98 -15.45 3.56 -5.80
C GLN A 98 -14.22 4.30 -5.21
N PHE A 99 -13.70 3.87 -4.05
CA PHE A 99 -12.60 4.53 -3.36
C PHE A 99 -11.29 4.57 -4.19
N THR A 100 -11.17 3.68 -5.18
CA THR A 100 -10.06 3.68 -6.15
C THR A 100 -9.95 4.98 -6.97
N LEU A 101 -11.01 5.79 -7.03
CA LEU A 101 -10.97 7.13 -7.61
C LEU A 101 -10.22 8.14 -6.72
N PHE A 102 -10.26 7.98 -5.39
CA PHE A 102 -9.74 8.97 -4.44
C PHE A 102 -8.38 8.58 -3.85
N TYR A 103 -8.17 7.30 -3.55
CA TYR A 103 -6.92 6.84 -2.94
C TYR A 103 -5.64 7.24 -3.69
N PRO A 104 -5.57 7.26 -5.04
CA PRO A 104 -4.34 7.65 -5.73
C PRO A 104 -3.91 9.09 -5.47
N PHE A 105 -4.86 10.01 -5.23
CA PHE A 105 -4.54 11.39 -4.89
C PHE A 105 -3.70 11.48 -3.60
N PHE A 106 -3.96 10.60 -2.64
CA PHE A 106 -3.24 10.54 -1.36
C PHE A 106 -2.04 9.59 -1.39
N LEU A 107 -2.08 8.50 -2.17
CA LEU A 107 -1.14 7.37 -2.04
C LEU A 107 -0.16 7.21 -3.21
N GLU A 108 -0.43 7.77 -4.41
CA GLU A 108 0.46 7.57 -5.57
C GLU A 108 1.89 8.13 -5.31
N HIS A 109 2.00 9.24 -4.58
CA HIS A 109 3.30 9.81 -4.22
C HIS A 109 4.13 8.91 -3.27
N LEU A 110 3.49 7.97 -2.58
CA LEU A 110 4.14 6.97 -1.73
C LEU A 110 4.42 5.65 -2.47
N ARG A 111 4.01 5.51 -3.73
CA ARG A 111 4.00 4.24 -4.46
C ARG A 111 5.36 3.54 -4.57
N GLN A 112 6.45 4.31 -4.63
CA GLN A 112 7.82 3.80 -4.67
C GLN A 112 8.59 4.02 -3.35
N SER A 113 7.89 4.44 -2.30
CA SER A 113 8.44 4.65 -0.96
C SER A 113 8.32 3.39 -0.12
N ALA A 114 9.28 3.15 0.78
CA ALA A 114 9.18 2.10 1.77
C ALA A 114 8.62 2.68 3.08
N PHE A 115 7.49 2.15 3.56
CA PHE A 115 6.80 2.61 4.75
C PHE A 115 5.90 1.51 5.35
N ASP A 116 5.49 1.68 6.60
CA ASP A 116 4.52 0.80 7.26
C ASP A 116 3.09 1.37 7.11
N MET A 117 2.18 0.54 6.62
CA MET A 117 0.77 0.86 6.41
C MET A 117 -0.12 -0.06 7.25
N LEU A 118 -1.18 0.50 7.82
CA LEU A 118 -2.21 -0.24 8.55
C LEU A 118 -3.58 -0.01 7.92
N GLU A 119 -4.34 -1.07 7.66
CA GLU A 119 -5.77 -1.01 7.34
C GLU A 119 -6.59 -1.63 8.48
N ILE A 120 -7.54 -0.88 9.03
CA ILE A 120 -8.53 -1.38 9.99
C ILE A 120 -9.74 -1.89 9.20
N GLY A 121 -10.26 -3.08 9.54
CA GLY A 121 -11.37 -3.72 8.83
C GLY A 121 -10.91 -4.46 7.58
N VAL A 122 -10.48 -5.72 7.74
CA VAL A 122 -9.80 -6.48 6.68
C VAL A 122 -10.76 -7.43 5.94
N PHE A 123 -11.79 -7.90 6.63
CA PHE A 123 -12.81 -8.83 6.13
C PHE A 123 -12.28 -10.10 5.42
N GLN A 124 -12.03 -10.06 4.10
CA GLN A 124 -11.55 -11.19 3.28
C GLN A 124 -10.10 -11.02 2.76
N GLU A 125 -9.32 -10.09 3.32
CA GLU A 125 -7.91 -9.82 2.95
C GLU A 125 -7.68 -9.30 1.51
N GLN A 126 -8.73 -9.18 0.69
CA GLN A 126 -8.68 -8.73 -0.71
C GLN A 126 -8.12 -7.30 -0.88
N SER A 127 -8.37 -6.44 0.11
CA SER A 127 -7.83 -5.08 0.15
C SER A 127 -6.33 -5.08 0.42
N LEU A 128 -5.85 -5.92 1.34
CA LEU A 128 -4.41 -6.08 1.59
C LEU A 128 -3.69 -6.54 0.33
N GLN A 129 -4.24 -7.51 -0.41
CA GLN A 129 -3.69 -7.93 -1.71
C GLN A 129 -3.68 -6.81 -2.76
N MET A 130 -4.65 -5.90 -2.72
CA MET A 130 -4.69 -4.72 -3.60
C MET A 130 -3.56 -3.75 -3.23
N TRP A 131 -3.37 -3.49 -1.93
CA TRP A 131 -2.30 -2.63 -1.43
C TRP A 131 -0.91 -3.22 -1.71
N ASP A 132 -0.69 -4.52 -1.50
CA ASP A 132 0.57 -5.21 -1.80
C ASP A 132 0.98 -5.05 -3.28
N ARG A 133 0.00 -5.00 -4.20
CA ARG A 133 0.23 -4.80 -5.64
C ARG A 133 0.39 -3.33 -6.03
N TYR A 134 -0.38 -2.44 -5.42
CA TYR A 134 -0.37 -1.02 -5.77
C TYR A 134 0.82 -0.28 -5.16
N LEU A 135 1.20 -0.62 -3.93
CA LEU A 135 2.27 -0.01 -3.13
C LEU A 135 3.39 -1.05 -2.86
N PRO A 136 4.12 -1.54 -3.89
CA PRO A 136 4.98 -2.72 -3.82
C PRO A 136 6.19 -2.62 -2.88
N ARG A 137 6.42 -1.46 -2.26
CA ARG A 137 7.50 -1.20 -1.30
C ARG A 137 6.98 -0.91 0.12
N ALA A 138 5.67 -0.79 0.30
CA ALA A 138 5.05 -0.66 1.62
C ALA A 138 4.99 -2.03 2.31
N THR A 139 5.11 -2.05 3.64
CA THR A 139 4.76 -3.23 4.45
C THR A 139 3.34 -3.04 4.94
N VAL A 140 2.39 -3.76 4.32
CA VAL A 140 0.96 -3.60 4.59
C VAL A 140 0.49 -4.58 5.67
N PHE A 141 -0.04 -4.02 6.76
CA PHE A 141 -0.68 -4.75 7.85
C PHE A 141 -2.19 -4.53 7.84
N GLY A 142 -2.92 -5.54 8.30
CA GLY A 142 -4.34 -5.44 8.61
C GLY A 142 -4.58 -5.36 10.12
N ALA A 143 -5.73 -4.88 10.53
CA ALA A 143 -6.24 -4.99 11.89
C ALA A 143 -7.75 -5.24 11.89
N ASP A 144 -8.21 -6.21 12.67
CA ASP A 144 -9.61 -6.60 12.68
C ASP A 144 -10.02 -7.18 14.05
N LYS A 145 -11.33 -7.13 14.35
CA LYS A 145 -11.92 -7.73 15.55
C LYS A 145 -12.07 -9.24 15.42
N LYS A 146 -11.96 -9.82 14.21
CA LYS A 146 -11.88 -11.27 14.00
C LYS A 146 -10.45 -11.78 14.23
N ALA A 147 -10.27 -13.10 14.20
CA ALA A 147 -8.95 -13.73 14.25
C ALA A 147 -8.64 -14.27 12.85
N TYR A 148 -7.38 -14.13 12.43
CA TYR A 148 -6.88 -14.55 11.12
C TYR A 148 -5.62 -15.39 11.33
N THR A 149 -5.37 -16.34 10.43
CA THR A 149 -4.12 -17.13 10.42
C THR A 149 -2.93 -16.29 9.93
N SER A 150 -3.22 -15.24 9.15
CA SER A 150 -2.24 -14.31 8.57
C SER A 150 -1.53 -13.50 9.68
N PRO A 151 -0.21 -13.64 9.89
CA PRO A 151 0.50 -12.98 11.00
C PRO A 151 0.62 -11.46 10.83
N ARG A 152 0.30 -10.94 9.63
CA ARG A 152 0.21 -9.50 9.36
C ARG A 152 -1.15 -8.88 9.69
N ILE A 153 -2.11 -9.67 10.17
CA ILE A 153 -3.42 -9.17 10.60
C ILE A 153 -3.48 -9.17 12.13
N LEU A 154 -3.50 -7.96 12.69
CA LEU A 154 -3.46 -7.72 14.12
C LEU A 154 -4.86 -7.82 14.72
N ARG A 155 -4.98 -8.47 15.88
CA ARG A 155 -6.23 -8.46 16.65
C ARG A 155 -6.45 -7.07 17.26
N LEU A 156 -7.52 -6.41 16.85
CA LEU A 156 -7.89 -5.06 17.27
C LEU A 156 -9.42 -4.93 17.37
N ASP A 157 -9.93 -4.58 18.55
CA ASP A 157 -11.23 -3.91 18.64
C ASP A 157 -11.03 -2.40 18.53
N GLN A 158 -11.50 -1.80 17.44
CA GLN A 158 -11.40 -0.35 17.20
C GLN A 158 -12.15 0.49 18.25
N GLY A 159 -13.20 -0.06 18.89
CA GLY A 159 -13.85 0.58 20.03
C GLY A 159 -12.99 0.59 21.30
N SER A 160 -11.93 -0.22 21.36
CA SER A 160 -11.02 -0.31 22.50
C SER A 160 -9.86 0.67 22.36
N ARG A 161 -9.86 1.73 23.18
CA ARG A 161 -8.70 2.63 23.36
C ARG A 161 -7.44 1.88 23.83
N ALA A 162 -7.58 0.72 24.49
CA ALA A 162 -6.43 -0.10 24.87
C ALA A 162 -5.81 -0.80 23.66
N ASP A 163 -6.64 -1.28 22.72
CA ASP A 163 -6.22 -1.94 21.50
C ASP A 163 -5.58 -0.96 20.52
N LEU A 164 -6.22 0.19 20.29
CA LEU A 164 -5.65 1.27 19.48
C LEU A 164 -4.27 1.70 20.01
N ARG A 165 -4.12 1.90 21.33
CA ARG A 165 -2.81 2.22 21.94
C ARG A 165 -1.82 1.07 21.93
N ARG A 166 -2.27 -0.19 21.85
CA ARG A 166 -1.38 -1.36 21.68
C ARG A 166 -0.81 -1.35 20.27
N VAL A 167 -1.69 -1.33 19.27
CA VAL A 167 -1.31 -1.39 17.84
C VAL A 167 -0.52 -0.16 17.40
N ALA A 168 -0.90 1.05 17.83
CA ALA A 168 -0.19 2.29 17.51
C ALA A 168 1.26 2.34 18.02
N ARG A 169 1.66 1.46 18.96
CA ARG A 169 3.04 1.35 19.48
C ARG A 169 3.85 0.20 18.88
N LEU A 170 3.26 -0.64 18.04
CA LEU A 170 3.98 -1.77 17.43
C LEU A 170 4.95 -1.33 16.33
N ARG A 171 4.60 -0.30 15.57
CA ARG A 171 5.35 0.20 14.41
C ARG A 171 5.16 1.71 14.24
N ASN A 172 6.02 2.34 13.46
CA ASN A 172 5.86 3.76 13.08
C ASN A 172 4.96 3.86 11.84
N TRP A 173 3.65 3.71 12.06
CA TRP A 173 2.63 3.75 11.01
C TRP A 173 2.68 5.07 10.24
N SER A 174 3.01 5.02 8.96
CA SER A 174 3.06 6.21 8.09
C SER A 174 1.73 6.48 7.41
N VAL A 175 0.92 5.44 7.22
CA VAL A 175 -0.46 5.51 6.72
C VAL A 175 -1.34 4.59 7.56
N VAL A 176 -2.49 5.11 8.00
CA VAL A 176 -3.56 4.32 8.62
C VAL A 176 -4.84 4.57 7.83
N LEU A 177 -5.51 3.49 7.40
CA LEU A 177 -6.83 3.52 6.78
C LEU A 177 -7.85 2.82 7.68
N ASP A 178 -9.10 3.28 7.54
CA ASP A 178 -10.32 2.85 8.22
C ASP A 178 -11.46 2.95 7.20
#